data_AF-A0A453KLW0-F1
#
_entry.id   AF-A0A453KLW0-F1
#
_cell.length_a   1.000
_cell.length_b   1.000
_cell.length_c   1.000
_cell.angle_alpha   90.00
_cell.angle_beta   90.00
_cell.angle_gamma   90.00
#
_symmetry.space_group_name_H-M   'P 1'
#
loop_
_entity.id
_entity.type
_entity.pdbx_description
1 polymer ?
#
loop_
_entity_poly.entity_id
_entity_poly.type
_entity_poly.pdbx_seq_one_letter_code
_entity_poly.pdbx_strand_id
1 'polypeptide(L)'
;MGAMATSTIAGTLHSRHLHCRTLLLLLPYLPIAFLLVDGGGIPTTLDGPFTPATRAFDRSLRQGSEDVPLSDPRLAPRARPPSPEQIALAASADPSSLWVSWVTGRAQVGSHLTPLDPTAVRSEVWYGERPASADTVGHPHVARGSAEVYSQLYPYPGLLNYTSGVIHHVRLVGLRPSTRYYYRCGDSSLKGGLSDERSFVTLPAPAPDAYPRRVAVVGDLGLTGNSTSTVDHLARNDPSMILMVGDMTYANQYRTTGGRGVPCFSCSFPDAPIRESYQPRWDGWGR
;
A
#
# COMPACT_ATOMS: atom_id res chain seq x y z
N MET A 1 -67.27 22.54 7.37
CA MET A 1 -68.68 22.63 7.82
C MET A 1 -69.45 21.45 7.24
N GLY A 2 -70.14 20.70 8.09
CA GLY A 2 -71.21 19.72 7.75
C GLY A 2 -70.70 18.39 7.17
N ALA A 3 -70.55 17.30 7.95
CA ALA A 3 -71.56 16.43 8.58
C ALA A 3 -72.35 15.58 7.56
N MET A 4 -72.13 14.26 7.60
CA MET A 4 -73.10 13.20 7.98
C MET A 4 -73.96 12.72 6.79
N ALA A 5 -74.13 11.45 6.44
CA ALA A 5 -74.28 10.15 7.12
C ALA A 5 -75.65 9.56 6.72
N THR A 6 -75.72 8.22 6.67
CA THR A 6 -76.94 7.35 6.68
C THR A 6 -77.79 7.34 5.40
N SER A 7 -78.50 6.27 4.99
CA SER A 7 -78.98 5.03 5.62
C SER A 7 -79.20 3.96 4.51
N THR A 8 -78.85 2.68 4.65
CA THR A 8 -79.62 1.55 5.24
C THR A 8 -80.85 1.10 4.42
N ILE A 9 -80.98 -0.22 4.15
CA ILE A 9 -82.06 -1.13 4.61
C ILE A 9 -82.09 -2.47 3.83
N ALA A 10 -82.10 -3.57 4.63
CA ALA A 10 -82.76 -4.90 4.55
C ALA A 10 -82.80 -5.71 3.23
N GLY A 11 -82.79 -7.04 3.21
CA GLY A 11 -82.80 -8.07 4.26
C GLY A 11 -83.08 -9.46 3.65
N THR A 12 -82.59 -10.54 4.29
CA THR A 12 -83.20 -11.90 4.47
C THR A 12 -83.71 -12.70 3.24
N LEU A 13 -83.59 -14.04 3.06
CA LEU A 13 -83.60 -15.20 3.96
C LEU A 13 -83.33 -16.51 3.13
N HIS A 14 -82.70 -17.55 3.71
CA HIS A 14 -82.82 -19.03 3.45
C HIS A 14 -82.46 -19.64 2.06
N SER A 15 -82.06 -20.92 1.86
CA SER A 15 -81.52 -22.06 2.63
C SER A 15 -81.32 -23.25 1.64
N ARG A 16 -80.32 -24.13 1.92
CA ARG A 16 -80.24 -25.60 1.61
C ARG A 16 -79.45 -26.18 0.42
N HIS A 17 -78.64 -27.18 0.83
CA HIS A 17 -78.12 -28.43 0.18
C HIS A 17 -77.03 -28.33 -0.91
N LEU A 18 -75.77 -28.72 -0.63
CA LEU A 18 -75.12 -30.06 -0.53
C LEU A 18 -74.67 -30.63 -1.90
N HIS A 19 -73.36 -30.92 -2.01
CA HIS A 19 -72.60 -31.82 -2.92
C HIS A 19 -71.39 -31.08 -3.54
N CYS A 20 -70.19 -31.17 -2.95
CA CYS A 20 -69.20 -32.24 -3.16
C CYS A 20 -68.71 -32.34 -4.62
N ARG A 21 -67.53 -31.75 -4.89
CA ARG A 21 -66.53 -32.25 -5.86
C ARG A 21 -65.23 -31.44 -5.76
N THR A 22 -64.37 -31.93 -4.88
CA THR A 22 -62.91 -32.14 -5.04
C THR A 22 -62.21 -31.37 -6.16
N LEU A 23 -61.49 -30.30 -5.80
CA LEU A 23 -60.41 -29.74 -6.62
C LEU A 23 -59.08 -30.06 -5.92
N LEU A 24 -58.35 -31.04 -6.45
CA LEU A 24 -57.01 -31.43 -6.02
C LEU A 24 -56.03 -30.29 -6.35
N LEU A 25 -55.60 -29.53 -5.35
CA LEU A 25 -54.44 -28.64 -5.44
C LEU A 25 -53.18 -29.45 -5.08
N LEU A 26 -52.48 -29.97 -6.08
CA LEU A 26 -51.14 -30.53 -5.94
C LEU A 26 -50.11 -29.38 -5.92
N LEU A 27 -49.87 -28.82 -4.74
CA LEU A 27 -48.65 -28.06 -4.47
C LEU A 27 -47.54 -29.06 -4.13
N PRO A 28 -46.43 -29.13 -4.87
CA PRO A 28 -45.27 -29.88 -4.41
C PRO A 28 -44.68 -29.10 -3.23
N TYR A 29 -44.74 -29.72 -2.04
CA TYR A 29 -43.94 -29.34 -0.89
C TYR A 29 -42.47 -29.48 -1.29
N LEU A 30 -41.84 -28.40 -1.76
CA LEU A 30 -40.38 -28.31 -1.73
C LEU A 30 -40.00 -28.32 -0.24
N PRO A 31 -39.23 -29.30 0.25
CA PRO A 31 -38.55 -29.10 1.51
C PRO A 31 -37.61 -27.92 1.29
N ILE A 32 -37.85 -26.83 2.01
CA ILE A 32 -36.84 -25.81 2.24
C ILE A 32 -35.73 -26.55 2.95
N ALA A 33 -34.76 -27.05 2.18
CA ALA A 33 -33.48 -27.45 2.71
C ALA A 33 -32.91 -26.17 3.32
N PHE A 34 -33.04 -26.03 4.63
CA PHE A 34 -32.16 -25.16 5.39
C PHE A 34 -30.75 -25.62 5.03
N LEU A 35 -30.12 -24.90 4.11
CA LEU A 35 -28.67 -24.84 4.04
C LEU A 35 -28.25 -24.26 5.38
N LEU A 36 -28.11 -25.13 6.37
CA LEU A 36 -27.26 -24.89 7.52
C LEU A 36 -25.89 -24.65 6.90
N VAL A 37 -25.59 -23.38 6.63
CA VAL A 37 -24.20 -22.94 6.56
C VAL A 37 -23.65 -23.36 7.90
N ASP A 38 -22.81 -24.40 7.87
CA ASP A 38 -22.19 -24.95 9.05
C ASP A 38 -21.49 -23.78 9.74
N GLY A 39 -22.08 -23.32 10.84
CA GLY A 39 -21.62 -22.16 11.61
C GLY A 39 -20.38 -22.50 12.43
N GLY A 40 -19.50 -23.35 11.89
CA GLY A 40 -18.20 -23.63 12.47
C GLY A 40 -17.43 -22.33 12.50
N GLY A 41 -17.12 -21.85 13.70
CA GLY A 41 -16.30 -20.66 13.89
C GLY A 41 -14.96 -20.75 13.14
N ILE A 42 -14.24 -19.64 13.07
CA ILE A 42 -12.89 -19.62 12.50
C ILE A 42 -12.03 -20.61 13.29
N PRO A 43 -11.48 -21.67 12.65
CA PRO A 43 -10.66 -22.65 13.36
C PRO A 43 -9.47 -21.98 14.04
N THR A 44 -9.10 -22.44 15.23
CA THR A 44 -8.01 -21.87 16.02
C THR A 44 -6.87 -22.86 16.20
N THR A 45 -5.64 -22.37 16.35
CA THR A 45 -4.50 -23.28 16.58
C THR A 45 -4.57 -24.04 17.90
N LEU A 46 -5.48 -23.66 18.82
CA LEU A 46 -5.81 -24.43 20.03
C LEU A 46 -6.47 -25.77 19.70
N ASP A 47 -7.13 -25.87 18.53
CA ASP A 47 -7.81 -27.08 18.06
C ASP A 47 -6.82 -28.12 17.48
N GLY A 48 -5.54 -27.78 17.39
CA GLY A 48 -4.49 -28.61 16.80
C GLY A 48 -4.25 -28.34 15.32
N PRO A 49 -3.45 -29.19 14.64
CA PRO A 49 -3.16 -29.02 13.23
C PRO A 49 -4.40 -29.32 12.37
N PHE A 50 -4.63 -28.48 11.36
CA PHE A 50 -5.70 -28.69 10.39
C PHE A 50 -5.26 -29.61 9.25
N THR A 51 -6.21 -30.32 8.65
CA THR A 51 -5.96 -31.09 7.43
C THR A 51 -5.46 -30.15 6.32
N PRO A 52 -4.34 -30.48 5.63
CA PRO A 52 -3.86 -29.68 4.51
C PRO A 52 -4.93 -29.49 3.44
N ALA A 53 -5.13 -28.25 3.01
CA ALA A 53 -6.08 -27.90 1.96
C ALA A 53 -5.35 -27.29 0.77
N THR A 54 -5.73 -27.67 -0.44
CA THR A 54 -5.23 -27.08 -1.69
C THR A 54 -6.41 -26.54 -2.49
N ARG A 55 -6.34 -25.26 -2.87
CA ARG A 55 -7.28 -24.69 -3.82
C ARG A 55 -6.84 -25.06 -5.24
N ALA A 56 -7.75 -25.66 -6.00
CA ALA A 56 -7.47 -25.98 -7.40
C ALA A 56 -7.15 -24.71 -8.19
N PHE A 57 -6.12 -24.77 -9.04
CA PHE A 57 -5.75 -23.64 -9.88
C PHE A 57 -6.86 -23.36 -10.91
N ASP A 58 -7.37 -22.14 -10.91
CA ASP A 58 -8.33 -21.69 -11.92
C ASP A 58 -7.60 -21.32 -13.21
N ARG A 59 -7.75 -22.19 -14.22
CA ARG A 59 -7.12 -22.04 -15.53
C ARG A 59 -7.69 -20.89 -16.36
N SER A 60 -8.81 -20.29 -15.96
CA SER A 60 -9.38 -19.13 -16.65
C SER A 60 -8.68 -17.82 -16.29
N LEU A 61 -7.88 -17.81 -15.21
CA LEU A 61 -7.15 -16.61 -14.77
C LEU A 61 -6.05 -16.23 -15.77
N ARG A 62 -5.89 -14.92 -15.99
CA ARG A 62 -4.80 -14.37 -16.80
C ARG A 62 -3.45 -14.76 -16.19
N GLN A 63 -2.54 -15.22 -17.04
CA GLN A 63 -1.16 -15.52 -16.65
C GLN A 63 -0.29 -14.26 -16.68
N GLY A 64 0.60 -14.15 -15.69
CA GLY A 64 1.53 -13.03 -15.55
C GLY A 64 0.88 -11.73 -15.09
N SER A 65 1.73 -10.73 -14.85
CA SER A 65 1.32 -9.38 -14.51
C SER A 65 2.21 -8.43 -15.30
N GLU A 66 1.62 -7.46 -16.00
CA GLU A 66 2.41 -6.48 -16.75
C GLU A 66 2.95 -5.41 -15.81
N ASP A 67 4.23 -5.10 -15.97
CA ASP A 67 4.89 -4.00 -15.29
C ASP A 67 4.23 -2.66 -15.62
N VAL A 68 4.01 -1.85 -14.59
CA VAL A 68 3.52 -0.47 -14.75
C VAL A 68 4.60 0.33 -15.47
N PRO A 69 4.28 0.99 -16.61
CA PRO A 69 5.28 1.74 -17.36
C PRO A 69 5.76 2.96 -16.56
N LEU A 70 7.03 3.33 -16.65
CA LEU A 70 7.57 4.50 -15.95
C LEU A 70 6.99 5.85 -16.42
N SER A 71 6.26 5.84 -17.54
CA SER A 71 5.44 6.97 -17.99
C SER A 71 4.11 7.10 -17.25
N ASP A 72 3.72 6.14 -16.42
CA ASP A 72 2.54 6.24 -15.56
C ASP A 72 2.67 7.45 -14.65
N PRO A 73 1.66 8.34 -14.60
CA PRO A 73 1.72 9.58 -13.80
C PRO A 73 2.03 9.38 -12.32
N ARG A 74 1.69 8.21 -11.75
CA ARG A 74 2.00 7.89 -10.35
C ARG A 74 3.50 7.76 -10.11
N LEU A 75 4.23 7.26 -11.11
CA LEU A 75 5.67 7.01 -11.06
C LEU A 75 6.49 8.21 -11.58
N ALA A 76 5.82 9.24 -12.10
CA ALA A 76 6.47 10.47 -12.52
C ALA A 76 6.97 11.26 -11.31
N PRO A 77 8.13 11.96 -11.41
CA PRO A 77 8.58 12.86 -10.34
C PRO A 77 7.49 13.91 -10.04
N ARG A 78 6.95 13.89 -8.82
CA ARG A 78 5.80 14.73 -8.44
C ARG A 78 6.16 16.20 -8.25
N ALA A 79 7.43 16.50 -7.96
CA ALA A 79 7.85 17.85 -7.63
C ALA A 79 9.23 18.18 -8.26
N ARG A 80 9.49 19.47 -8.44
CA ARG A 80 10.75 19.94 -9.03
C ARG A 80 11.80 20.06 -7.92
N PRO A 81 13.03 19.56 -8.13
CA PRO A 81 14.12 19.77 -7.18
C PRO A 81 14.20 21.25 -6.73
N PRO A 82 14.40 21.52 -5.43
CA PRO A 82 14.93 20.61 -4.41
C PRO A 82 13.87 19.87 -3.57
N SER A 83 12.61 19.82 -4.01
CA SER A 83 11.53 19.17 -3.26
C SER A 83 11.80 17.68 -2.96
N PRO A 84 11.47 17.19 -1.75
CA PRO A 84 11.50 15.77 -1.42
C PRO A 84 10.53 14.91 -2.25
N GLU A 85 10.97 13.73 -2.66
CA GLU A 85 10.15 12.64 -3.19
C GLU A 85 10.46 11.31 -2.47
N GLN A 86 9.69 10.26 -2.79
CA GLN A 86 9.92 8.91 -2.25
C GLN A 86 9.99 8.87 -0.71
N ILE A 87 9.10 9.64 -0.06
CA ILE A 87 9.10 9.79 1.40
C ILE A 87 8.60 8.49 2.04
N ALA A 88 9.45 7.88 2.86
CA ALA A 88 9.17 6.63 3.56
C ALA A 88 9.44 6.76 5.07
N LEU A 89 8.68 6.01 5.85
CA LEU A 89 8.85 5.88 7.30
C LEU A 89 9.27 4.46 7.64
N ALA A 90 10.19 4.31 8.59
CA ALA A 90 10.58 3.02 9.12
C ALA A 90 10.62 3.02 10.64
N ALA A 91 10.07 1.96 11.24
CA ALA A 91 10.18 1.75 12.68
C ALA A 91 11.65 1.64 13.10
N SER A 92 11.96 2.10 14.31
CA SER A 92 13.25 1.82 14.93
C SER A 92 13.17 0.59 15.84
N ALA A 93 14.27 0.30 16.55
CA ALA A 93 14.32 -0.79 17.53
C ALA A 93 13.43 -0.53 18.76
N ASP A 94 13.03 0.72 18.99
CA ASP A 94 12.23 1.16 20.12
C ASP A 94 11.00 1.98 19.66
N PRO A 95 9.89 2.00 20.42
CA PRO A 95 8.66 2.72 20.05
C PRO A 95 8.78 4.25 20.14
N SER A 96 9.87 4.76 20.73
CA SER A 96 10.12 6.19 20.93
C SER A 96 11.00 6.80 19.83
N SER A 97 11.33 6.03 18.81
CA SER A 97 12.08 6.52 17.67
C SER A 97 11.58 5.96 16.34
N LEU A 98 11.77 6.75 15.29
CA LEU A 98 11.28 6.46 13.94
C LEU A 98 12.20 7.10 12.92
N TRP A 99 12.43 6.43 11.80
CA TRP A 99 13.19 6.96 10.68
C TRP A 99 12.26 7.59 9.66
N VAL A 100 12.62 8.78 9.21
CA VAL A 100 12.05 9.44 8.04
C VAL A 100 13.11 9.46 6.96
N SER A 101 12.79 8.96 5.78
CA SER A 101 13.71 8.93 4.64
C SER A 101 13.04 9.49 3.39
N TRP A 102 13.82 10.10 2.51
CA TRP A 102 13.33 10.67 1.26
C TRP A 102 14.49 10.85 0.26
N VAL A 103 14.15 11.20 -0.98
CA VAL A 103 15.11 11.51 -2.03
C VAL A 103 14.95 12.96 -2.47
N THR A 104 16.06 13.66 -2.75
CA THR A 104 16.06 14.95 -3.45
C THR A 104 16.94 14.91 -4.69
N GLY A 105 16.66 15.78 -5.66
CA GLY A 105 17.37 15.78 -6.94
C GLY A 105 16.90 14.66 -7.88
N ARG A 106 17.52 14.57 -9.05
CA ARG A 106 17.18 13.57 -10.07
C ARG A 106 18.30 12.56 -10.21
N ALA A 107 17.91 11.29 -10.23
CA ALA A 107 18.80 10.23 -10.65
C ALA A 107 19.22 10.41 -12.13
N GLN A 108 20.37 9.84 -12.48
CA GLN A 108 20.93 9.90 -13.82
C GLN A 108 21.14 8.47 -14.34
N VAL A 109 20.87 8.27 -15.63
CA VAL A 109 21.13 7.02 -16.35
C VAL A 109 21.95 7.37 -17.58
N GLY A 110 23.05 6.66 -17.82
CA GLY A 110 23.90 6.91 -18.97
C GLY A 110 25.28 6.29 -18.86
N SER A 111 26.11 6.51 -19.88
CA SER A 111 27.51 6.06 -19.90
C SER A 111 28.42 6.93 -19.02
N HIS A 112 28.13 8.23 -18.95
CA HIS A 112 28.86 9.20 -18.13
C HIS A 112 27.92 9.79 -17.09
N LEU A 113 28.29 9.66 -15.82
CA LEU A 113 27.51 10.12 -14.69
C LEU A 113 28.30 11.13 -13.89
N THR A 114 27.60 12.09 -13.29
CA THR A 114 28.16 12.98 -12.27
C THR A 114 27.33 12.81 -11.02
N PRO A 115 27.74 11.94 -10.07
CA PRO A 115 27.03 11.77 -8.81
C PRO A 115 26.78 13.10 -8.12
N LEU A 116 25.60 13.27 -7.54
CA LEU A 116 25.27 14.48 -6.79
C LEU A 116 26.11 14.54 -5.51
N ASP A 117 26.43 15.75 -5.05
CA ASP A 117 27.06 15.96 -3.75
C ASP A 117 26.01 15.86 -2.64
N PRO A 118 26.03 14.83 -1.78
CA PRO A 118 25.06 14.67 -0.71
C PRO A 118 25.17 15.76 0.37
N THR A 119 26.28 16.50 0.44
CA THR A 119 26.47 17.58 1.41
C THR A 119 25.85 18.91 0.97
N ALA A 120 25.45 19.01 -0.30
CA ALA A 120 24.87 20.23 -0.87
C ALA A 120 23.41 20.48 -0.44
N VAL A 121 22.73 19.49 0.15
CA VAL A 121 21.33 19.58 0.60
C VAL A 121 21.21 19.05 2.03
N ARG A 122 20.55 19.79 2.91
CA ARG A 122 20.37 19.39 4.31
C ARG A 122 19.33 18.28 4.46
N SER A 123 19.55 17.42 5.45
CA SER A 123 18.60 16.40 5.91
C SER A 123 17.89 16.87 7.18
N GLU A 124 16.79 17.61 7.07
CA GLU A 124 16.03 18.11 8.22
C GLU A 124 14.62 17.51 8.27
N VAL A 125 14.14 17.22 9.48
CA VAL A 125 12.74 16.89 9.74
C VAL A 125 12.21 17.81 10.82
N TRP A 126 11.23 18.62 10.44
CA TRP A 126 10.47 19.49 11.32
C TRP A 126 9.23 18.74 11.78
N TYR A 127 9.00 18.58 13.08
CA TYR A 127 7.89 17.77 13.58
C TYR A 127 7.28 18.27 14.90
N GLY A 128 6.06 17.84 15.17
CA GLY A 128 5.31 18.13 16.39
C GLY A 128 4.00 17.36 16.47
N GLU A 129 3.28 17.50 17.57
CA GLU A 129 2.02 16.77 17.81
C GLU A 129 0.78 17.52 17.33
N ARG A 130 0.96 18.78 16.91
CA ARG A 130 -0.07 19.60 16.32
C ARG A 130 0.23 19.84 14.84
N PRO A 131 -0.79 19.88 13.98
CA PRO A 131 -0.62 20.29 12.59
C PRO A 131 -0.20 21.77 12.55
N ALA A 132 0.54 22.17 11.52
CA ALA A 132 1.00 23.55 11.35
C ALA A 132 -0.17 24.57 11.30
N SER A 133 -1.36 24.15 10.85
CA SER A 133 -2.55 25.02 10.85
C SER A 133 -3.05 25.37 12.26
N ALA A 134 -2.70 24.57 13.27
CA ALA A 134 -3.11 24.74 14.66
C ALA A 134 -2.00 25.28 15.56
N ASP A 135 -0.79 25.50 15.02
CA ASP A 135 0.36 26.02 15.74
C ASP A 135 0.85 27.31 15.09
N THR A 136 0.72 28.44 15.79
CA THR A 136 1.15 29.75 15.30
C THR A 136 2.68 29.85 15.14
N VAL A 137 3.44 28.93 15.74
CA VAL A 137 4.91 28.88 15.68
C VAL A 137 5.40 27.83 14.66
N GLY A 138 4.51 27.00 14.12
CA GLY A 138 4.86 25.86 13.26
C GLY A 138 5.30 24.63 14.06
N HIS A 139 6.14 23.77 13.48
CA HIS A 139 6.62 22.58 14.19
C HIS A 139 7.72 22.92 15.21
N PRO A 140 7.56 22.55 16.50
CA PRO A 140 8.47 22.95 17.58
C PRO A 140 9.81 22.21 17.59
N HIS A 141 9.93 21.06 16.91
CA HIS A 141 11.14 20.24 16.93
C HIS A 141 11.75 20.10 15.54
N VAL A 142 13.09 20.08 15.49
CA VAL A 142 13.87 19.81 14.29
C VAL A 142 14.90 18.72 14.58
N ALA A 143 14.82 17.63 13.83
CA ALA A 143 15.85 16.60 13.80
C ALA A 143 16.70 16.74 12.53
N ARG A 144 17.99 16.41 12.64
CA ARG A 144 18.92 16.37 11.51
C ARG A 144 19.49 14.98 11.34
N GLY A 145 19.84 14.62 10.11
CA GLY A 145 20.41 13.33 9.79
C GLY A 145 21.48 13.39 8.71
N SER A 146 21.72 12.26 8.07
CA SER A 146 22.73 12.10 7.02
C SER A 146 22.09 12.08 5.64
N ALA A 147 22.94 12.20 4.62
CA ALA A 147 22.56 11.99 3.24
C ALA A 147 23.65 11.22 2.49
N GLU A 148 23.27 10.49 1.47
CA GLU A 148 24.17 9.70 0.63
C GLU A 148 23.67 9.58 -0.80
N VAL A 149 24.53 9.09 -1.69
CA VAL A 149 24.22 8.77 -3.08
C VAL A 149 24.83 7.40 -3.37
N TYR A 150 24.12 6.57 -4.12
CA TYR A 150 24.68 5.32 -4.62
C TYR A 150 24.75 5.33 -6.14
N SER A 151 25.61 4.47 -6.69
CA SER A 151 25.70 4.25 -8.12
C SER A 151 25.70 2.76 -8.44
N GLN A 152 25.04 2.39 -9.54
CA GLN A 152 25.10 1.06 -10.13
C GLN A 152 25.93 1.17 -11.41
N LEU A 153 27.13 0.59 -11.38
CA LEU A 153 28.13 0.73 -12.44
C LEU A 153 28.39 -0.61 -13.12
N TYR A 154 28.46 -0.59 -14.45
CA TYR A 154 28.70 -1.74 -15.31
C TYR A 154 29.94 -1.50 -16.18
N PRO A 155 31.03 -2.26 -15.99
CA PRO A 155 32.26 -2.10 -16.77
C PRO A 155 32.20 -2.86 -18.11
N TYR A 156 31.05 -2.86 -18.79
CA TYR A 156 30.85 -3.58 -20.05
C TYR A 156 30.37 -2.63 -21.15
N PRO A 157 30.94 -2.69 -22.36
CA PRO A 157 30.49 -1.86 -23.48
C PRO A 157 28.99 -2.03 -23.76
N GLY A 158 28.29 -0.91 -23.94
CA GLY A 158 26.86 -0.90 -24.27
C GLY A 158 25.91 -0.98 -23.06
N LEU A 159 26.41 -1.28 -21.85
CA LEU A 159 25.60 -1.20 -20.64
C LEU A 159 25.55 0.25 -20.12
N LEU A 160 24.41 0.65 -19.57
CA LEU A 160 24.23 1.97 -18.96
C LEU A 160 24.43 1.92 -17.46
N ASN A 161 25.07 2.95 -16.92
CA ASN A 161 25.23 3.15 -15.49
C ASN A 161 24.06 3.95 -14.91
N TYR A 162 23.92 3.90 -13.60
CA TYR A 162 22.98 4.73 -12.83
C TYR A 162 23.66 5.38 -11.63
N THR A 163 23.26 6.61 -11.30
CA THR A 163 23.55 7.24 -10.00
C THR A 163 22.27 7.89 -9.46
N SER A 164 22.04 7.74 -8.15
CA SER A 164 20.78 8.15 -7.53
C SER A 164 20.63 9.66 -7.37
N GLY A 165 19.42 10.09 -7.00
CA GLY A 165 19.27 11.34 -6.25
C GLY A 165 20.00 11.27 -4.90
N VAL A 166 20.01 12.38 -4.17
CA VAL A 166 20.52 12.40 -2.79
C VAL A 166 19.47 11.75 -1.89
N ILE A 167 19.86 10.67 -1.20
CA ILE A 167 19.02 9.91 -0.29
C ILE A 167 19.28 10.42 1.13
N HIS A 168 18.22 10.76 1.84
CA HIS A 168 18.30 11.35 3.18
C HIS A 168 17.72 10.39 4.22
N HIS A 169 18.36 10.33 5.38
CA HIS A 169 17.91 9.52 6.51
C HIS A 169 17.97 10.33 7.81
N VAL A 170 16.82 10.52 8.45
CA VAL A 170 16.72 11.25 9.73
C VAL A 170 16.00 10.38 10.76
N ARG A 171 16.65 10.17 11.91
CA ARG A 171 16.06 9.48 13.05
C ARG A 171 15.42 10.50 14.00
N LEU A 172 14.11 10.37 14.20
CA LEU A 172 13.38 11.06 15.25
C LEU A 172 13.51 10.25 16.54
N VAL A 173 13.71 10.91 17.67
CA VAL A 173 13.90 10.27 18.98
C VAL A 173 13.07 11.00 20.04
N GLY A 174 12.78 10.32 21.16
CA GLY A 174 11.98 10.90 22.24
C GLY A 174 10.50 11.07 21.88
N LEU A 175 10.01 10.32 20.88
CA LEU A 175 8.61 10.32 20.51
C LEU A 175 7.79 9.60 21.58
N ARG A 176 6.59 10.11 21.87
CA ARG A 176 5.68 9.38 22.75
C ARG A 176 5.03 8.22 22.00
N PRO A 177 4.89 7.03 22.62
CA PRO A 177 4.16 5.92 22.03
C PRO A 177 2.69 6.26 21.75
N SER A 178 2.07 5.55 20.82
CA SER A 178 0.65 5.71 20.44
C SER A 178 0.23 7.17 20.18
N THR A 179 1.13 7.99 19.66
CA THR A 179 0.94 9.45 19.52
C THR A 179 1.06 9.84 18.06
N ARG A 180 0.16 10.73 17.62
CA ARG A 180 0.21 11.31 16.27
C ARG A 180 1.24 12.43 16.23
N TYR A 181 2.13 12.36 15.24
CA TYR A 181 3.07 13.42 14.90
C TYR A 181 2.81 13.91 13.48
N TYR A 182 2.89 15.21 13.29
CA TYR A 182 2.90 15.91 12.02
C TYR A 182 4.33 16.30 11.71
N TYR A 183 4.73 16.21 10.44
CA TYR A 183 6.09 16.49 10.04
C TYR A 183 6.22 17.02 8.61
N ARG A 184 7.32 17.72 8.37
CA ARG A 184 7.84 18.10 7.05
C ARG A 184 9.31 17.72 6.98
N CYS A 185 9.75 17.13 5.87
CA CYS A 185 11.15 16.77 5.66
C CYS A 185 11.77 17.60 4.53
N GLY A 186 13.10 17.69 4.49
CA GLY A 186 13.85 18.32 3.40
C GLY A 186 14.89 19.34 3.89
N ASP A 187 15.08 20.41 3.13
CA ASP A 187 16.01 21.48 3.44
C ASP A 187 15.27 22.82 3.59
N SER A 188 15.19 23.32 4.83
CA SER A 188 14.50 24.58 5.14
C SER A 188 15.21 25.83 4.58
N SER A 189 16.49 25.73 4.21
CA SER A 189 17.25 26.84 3.63
C SER A 189 16.94 27.08 2.16
N LEU A 190 16.33 26.10 1.48
CA LEU A 190 16.00 26.17 0.07
C LEU A 190 14.51 26.51 -0.15
N LYS A 191 14.24 27.45 -1.06
CA LYS A 191 12.86 27.77 -1.45
C LYS A 191 12.21 26.55 -2.10
N GLY A 192 11.16 26.01 -1.47
CA GLY A 192 10.50 24.78 -1.90
C GLY A 192 11.28 23.50 -1.57
N GLY A 193 12.26 23.58 -0.68
CA GLY A 193 13.06 22.43 -0.23
C GLY A 193 12.41 21.57 0.85
N LEU A 194 11.27 21.99 1.42
CA LEU A 194 10.49 21.20 2.38
C LEU A 194 9.30 20.53 1.71
N SER A 195 8.98 19.32 2.14
CA SER A 195 7.77 18.60 1.73
C SER A 195 6.50 19.33 2.17
N ASP A 196 5.36 18.91 1.60
CA ASP A 196 4.06 19.14 2.23
C ASP A 196 4.00 18.46 3.61
N GLU A 197 3.12 18.95 4.48
CA GLU A 197 2.91 18.36 5.81
C GLU A 197 2.30 16.95 5.68
N ARG A 198 2.85 16.03 6.46
CA ARG A 198 2.41 14.64 6.56
C ARG A 198 2.24 14.28 8.03
N SER A 199 1.61 13.14 8.31
CA SER A 199 1.53 12.64 9.68
C SER A 199 1.69 11.13 9.78
N PHE A 200 2.11 10.69 10.95
CA PHE A 200 2.18 9.28 11.32
C PHE A 200 1.74 9.10 12.78
N VAL A 201 1.51 7.85 13.18
CA VAL A 201 1.23 7.47 14.57
C VAL A 201 2.31 6.49 15.01
N THR A 202 2.96 6.77 16.13
CA THR A 202 3.96 5.88 16.72
C THR A 202 3.33 4.58 17.20
N LEU A 203 4.12 3.51 17.21
CA LEU A 203 3.71 2.21 17.75
C LEU A 203 3.44 2.31 19.27
N PRO A 204 2.61 1.41 19.82
CA PRO A 204 2.43 1.34 21.26
C PRO A 204 3.73 0.95 21.98
N ALA A 205 3.81 1.32 23.26
CA ALA A 205 4.89 0.83 24.11
C ALA A 205 4.76 -0.69 24.29
N PRO A 206 5.89 -1.44 24.33
CA PRO A 206 5.85 -2.87 24.63
C PRO A 206 5.12 -3.16 25.95
N ALA A 207 4.00 -3.86 25.86
CA ALA A 207 3.26 -4.38 27.00
C ALA A 207 2.50 -5.65 26.58
N PRO A 208 2.13 -6.54 27.52
CA PRO A 208 1.43 -7.79 27.21
C PRO A 208 0.07 -7.64 26.50
N ASP A 209 -0.53 -6.46 26.57
CA ASP A 209 -1.85 -6.12 26.05
C ASP A 209 -1.82 -4.96 25.04
N ALA A 210 -0.63 -4.55 24.59
CA ALA A 210 -0.45 -3.41 23.69
C ALA A 210 0.21 -3.82 22.37
N TYR A 211 -0.59 -3.82 21.29
CA TYR A 211 -0.17 -4.27 19.97
C TYR A 211 -0.54 -3.26 18.87
N PRO A 212 0.25 -3.20 17.77
CA PRO A 212 -0.23 -2.55 16.55
C PRO A 212 -1.54 -3.20 16.11
N ARG A 213 -2.52 -2.37 15.72
CA ARG A 213 -3.88 -2.85 15.38
C ARG A 213 -3.86 -3.87 14.24
N ARG A 214 -3.06 -3.61 13.21
CA ARG A 214 -2.90 -4.45 12.03
C ARG A 214 -1.46 -4.39 11.55
N VAL A 215 -0.83 -5.54 11.39
CA VAL A 215 0.47 -5.67 10.73
C VAL A 215 0.21 -6.34 9.38
N ALA A 216 0.45 -5.61 8.31
CA ALA A 216 0.43 -6.17 6.97
C ALA A 216 1.75 -6.88 6.69
N VAL A 217 1.69 -8.05 6.06
CA VAL A 217 2.87 -8.78 5.59
C VAL A 217 2.72 -8.98 4.09
N VAL A 218 3.72 -8.56 3.33
CA VAL A 218 3.75 -8.65 1.86
C VAL A 218 5.19 -8.93 1.42
N GLY A 219 5.37 -9.66 0.34
CA GLY A 219 6.66 -9.94 -0.30
C GLY A 219 6.48 -9.97 -1.80
N ASP A 220 7.60 -10.00 -2.53
CA ASP A 220 7.60 -10.24 -3.97
C ASP A 220 6.71 -9.24 -4.72
N LEU A 221 6.69 -7.98 -4.27
CA LEU A 221 5.67 -7.03 -4.66
C LEU A 221 5.84 -6.62 -6.12
N GLY A 222 7.07 -6.29 -6.54
CA GLY A 222 7.35 -5.71 -7.84
C GLY A 222 6.60 -4.41 -8.10
N LEU A 223 6.48 -4.06 -9.38
CA LEU A 223 5.79 -2.85 -9.83
C LEU A 223 4.92 -3.14 -11.05
N THR A 224 3.84 -3.89 -10.83
CA THR A 224 2.92 -4.40 -11.86
C THR A 224 1.47 -3.99 -11.60
N GLY A 225 0.58 -4.22 -12.55
CA GLY A 225 -0.87 -4.01 -12.33
C GLY A 225 -1.40 -4.79 -11.12
N ASN A 226 -0.98 -6.03 -10.93
CA ASN A 226 -1.36 -6.81 -9.74
C ASN A 226 -0.77 -6.21 -8.45
N SER A 227 0.45 -5.69 -8.50
CA SER A 227 1.08 -5.01 -7.36
C SER A 227 0.24 -3.81 -6.90
N THR A 228 -0.35 -3.06 -7.84
CA THR A 228 -1.25 -1.95 -7.50
C THR A 228 -2.53 -2.44 -6.79
N SER A 229 -3.09 -3.58 -7.20
CA SER A 229 -4.22 -4.19 -6.51
C SER A 229 -3.85 -4.65 -5.09
N THR A 230 -2.66 -5.23 -4.91
CA THR A 230 -2.14 -5.60 -3.58
C THR A 230 -2.02 -4.36 -2.69
N VAL A 231 -1.40 -3.29 -3.18
CA VAL A 231 -1.24 -2.04 -2.43
C VAL A 231 -2.60 -1.39 -2.12
N ASP A 232 -3.56 -1.42 -3.04
CA ASP A 232 -4.92 -0.93 -2.78
C ASP A 232 -5.60 -1.71 -1.66
N HIS A 233 -5.45 -3.04 -1.63
CA HIS A 233 -5.98 -3.86 -0.54
C HIS A 233 -5.26 -3.56 0.78
N LEU A 234 -3.94 -3.34 0.77
CA LEU A 234 -3.20 -2.91 1.96
C LEU A 234 -3.74 -1.58 2.48
N ALA A 235 -3.88 -0.57 1.61
CA ALA A 235 -4.38 0.75 1.97
C ALA A 235 -5.80 0.69 2.57
N ARG A 236 -6.71 -0.08 1.95
CA ARG A 236 -8.08 -0.28 2.47
C ARG A 236 -8.12 -0.95 3.83
N ASN A 237 -7.12 -1.79 4.14
CA ASN A 237 -7.01 -2.45 5.44
C ASN A 237 -6.37 -1.57 6.52
N ASP A 238 -5.86 -0.38 6.19
CA ASP A 238 -5.32 0.60 7.14
C ASP A 238 -4.36 -0.04 8.17
N PRO A 239 -3.24 -0.66 7.73
CA PRO A 239 -2.27 -1.27 8.63
C PRO A 239 -1.51 -0.23 9.43
N SER A 240 -1.21 -0.55 10.69
CA SER A 240 -0.30 0.24 11.54
C SER A 240 1.16 0.06 11.14
N MET A 241 1.50 -1.06 10.50
CA MET A 241 2.84 -1.39 10.04
C MET A 241 2.76 -2.32 8.83
N ILE A 242 3.72 -2.17 7.91
CA ILE A 242 3.92 -3.10 6.79
C ILE A 242 5.28 -3.77 6.97
N LEU A 243 5.30 -5.09 6.94
CA LEU A 243 6.49 -5.92 6.84
C LEU A 243 6.65 -6.38 5.39
N MET A 244 7.66 -5.83 4.71
CA MET A 244 8.03 -6.21 3.34
C MET A 244 9.11 -7.30 3.36
N VAL A 245 8.78 -8.53 2.97
CA VAL A 245 9.65 -9.71 3.12
C VAL A 245 10.53 -10.02 1.89
N GLY A 246 11.21 -9.00 1.37
CA GLY A 246 12.14 -9.16 0.25
C GLY A 246 11.48 -9.01 -1.13
N ASP A 247 12.30 -9.08 -2.18
CA ASP A 247 11.91 -8.95 -3.59
C ASP A 247 11.01 -7.73 -3.89
N MET A 248 11.61 -6.56 -3.75
CA MET A 248 10.88 -5.29 -3.77
C MET A 248 10.45 -4.87 -5.18
N THR A 249 11.40 -4.58 -6.09
CA THR A 249 11.12 -3.84 -7.33
C THR A 249 11.28 -4.67 -8.60
N TYR A 250 11.99 -5.79 -8.50
CA TYR A 250 12.44 -6.59 -9.65
C TYR A 250 13.18 -5.77 -10.72
N ALA A 251 13.92 -4.73 -10.33
CA ALA A 251 14.80 -3.98 -11.24
C ALA A 251 15.80 -4.89 -11.98
N ASN A 252 16.14 -6.05 -11.42
CA ASN A 252 17.00 -7.09 -11.99
C ASN A 252 16.32 -8.03 -13.02
N GLN A 253 15.08 -7.71 -13.42
CA GLN A 253 14.38 -8.34 -14.54
C GLN A 253 14.44 -7.49 -15.81
N TYR A 254 15.33 -6.51 -15.84
CA TYR A 254 15.51 -5.55 -16.92
C TYR A 254 16.97 -5.47 -17.34
N ARG A 255 17.20 -5.16 -18.62
CA ARG A 255 18.51 -4.68 -19.08
C ARG A 255 18.75 -3.25 -18.62
N THR A 256 20.00 -2.83 -18.54
CA THR A 256 20.43 -1.48 -18.15
C THR A 256 19.83 -0.36 -19.02
N THR A 257 19.49 -0.68 -20.27
CA THR A 257 18.80 0.22 -21.20
C THR A 257 17.32 0.41 -20.89
N GLY A 258 16.76 -0.32 -19.92
CA GLY A 258 15.34 -0.34 -19.62
C GLY A 258 14.54 -1.11 -20.67
N GLY A 259 13.35 -0.59 -21.01
CA GLY A 259 12.42 -1.24 -21.93
C GLY A 259 11.41 -2.12 -21.20
N ARG A 260 11.10 -3.30 -21.75
CA ARG A 260 10.17 -4.25 -21.13
C ARG A 260 10.93 -5.23 -20.23
N GLY A 261 10.47 -5.37 -18.99
CA GLY A 261 10.96 -6.40 -18.09
C GLY A 261 10.60 -7.79 -18.57
N VAL A 262 11.32 -8.81 -18.11
CA VAL A 262 11.12 -10.20 -18.49
C VAL A 262 10.88 -11.06 -17.25
N PRO A 263 10.06 -12.13 -17.32
CA PRO A 263 9.81 -12.99 -16.16
C PRO A 263 11.04 -13.80 -15.74
N CYS A 264 11.96 -14.06 -16.67
CA CYS A 264 13.21 -14.75 -16.42
C CYS A 264 14.36 -14.09 -17.18
N PHE A 265 15.14 -13.25 -16.50
CA PHE A 265 16.29 -12.56 -17.10
C PHE A 265 17.25 -13.51 -17.80
N SER A 266 17.67 -14.60 -17.15
CA SER A 266 18.64 -15.56 -17.73
C SER A 266 18.08 -16.35 -18.92
N CYS A 267 16.75 -16.54 -18.97
CA CYS A 267 16.10 -17.20 -20.10
C CYS A 267 15.99 -16.26 -21.30
N SER A 268 15.72 -14.98 -21.07
CA SER A 268 15.51 -13.98 -22.13
C SER A 268 16.80 -13.33 -22.62
N PHE A 269 17.82 -13.25 -21.77
CA PHE A 269 19.12 -12.64 -22.08
C PHE A 269 20.25 -13.59 -21.68
N PRO A 270 20.34 -14.79 -22.31
CA PRO A 270 21.36 -15.78 -21.96
C PRO A 270 22.79 -15.28 -22.23
N ASP A 271 22.95 -14.37 -23.18
CA ASP A 271 24.25 -13.80 -23.58
C ASP A 271 24.58 -12.48 -22.85
N ALA A 272 23.77 -12.08 -21.86
CA ALA A 272 24.07 -10.89 -21.06
C ALA A 272 25.40 -11.09 -20.31
N PRO A 273 26.34 -10.14 -20.36
CA PRO A 273 27.67 -10.32 -19.77
C PRO A 273 27.64 -10.38 -18.24
N ILE A 274 26.54 -9.93 -17.62
CA ILE A 274 26.29 -9.94 -16.19
C ILE A 274 24.78 -9.91 -15.93
N ARG A 275 24.35 -10.23 -14.70
CA ARG A 275 22.98 -9.94 -14.24
C ARG A 275 22.77 -8.42 -14.18
N GLU A 276 22.19 -7.87 -15.24
CA GLU A 276 21.87 -6.45 -15.34
C GLU A 276 20.72 -6.03 -14.41
N SER A 277 20.55 -4.72 -14.25
CA SER A 277 19.41 -4.12 -13.57
C SER A 277 19.08 -2.76 -14.16
N TYR A 278 17.80 -2.37 -14.09
CA TYR A 278 17.33 -1.04 -14.45
C TYR A 278 16.87 -0.27 -13.21
N GLN A 279 17.80 0.45 -12.60
CA GLN A 279 17.61 1.16 -11.34
C GLN A 279 16.44 2.16 -11.31
N PRO A 280 16.02 2.82 -12.41
CA PRO A 280 14.81 3.65 -12.41
C PRO A 280 13.52 2.94 -11.98
N ARG A 281 13.49 1.59 -11.97
CA ARG A 281 12.38 0.83 -11.36
C ARG A 281 12.31 1.02 -9.84
N TRP A 282 13.43 1.23 -9.15
CA TRP A 282 13.45 1.61 -7.74
C TRP A 282 12.85 2.99 -7.52
N ASP A 283 13.26 3.99 -8.31
CA ASP A 283 12.69 5.34 -8.23
C ASP A 283 11.18 5.33 -8.49
N GLY A 284 10.75 4.57 -9.50
CA GLY A 284 9.33 4.40 -9.79
C GLY A 284 8.58 3.76 -8.63
N TRP A 285 9.12 2.68 -8.05
CA TRP A 285 8.48 1.97 -6.94
C TRP A 285 8.35 2.84 -5.67
N GLY A 286 9.31 3.73 -5.42
CA GLY A 286 9.27 4.64 -4.27
C GLY A 286 8.25 5.78 -4.40
N ARG A 287 7.73 6.08 -5.59
CA ARG A 287 6.82 7.22 -5.87
C ARG A 287 5.34 6.85 -5.78
#